data_AF-A0A238Y7N9-F1
#
_entry.id   AF-A0A238Y7N9-F1
#
_cell.length_a   1.000
_cell.length_b   1.000
_cell.length_c   1.000
_cell.angle_alpha   90.00
_cell.angle_beta   90.00
_cell.angle_gamma   90.00
#
_symmetry.space_group_name_H-M   'P 1'
#
loop_
_entity.id
_entity.type
_entity.pdbx_description
1 polymer ?
#
loop_
_entity_poly.entity_id
_entity_poly.type
_entity_poly.pdbx_seq_one_letter_code
_entity_poly.pdbx_strand_id
1 'polypeptide(L)' 'MEVGWHLRLSREDELLFLVKPQLAPNVEDAVFIAGGWTLEWDRADEDKGQVTAVARRKPGNDR' A
#
# COMPACT_ATOMS: atom_id res chain seq x y z
N MET A 1 5.69 -19.62 7.60
CA MET A 1 6.26 -18.27 7.34
C MET A 1 5.06 -17.34 7.22
N GLU A 2 4.59 -16.80 8.34
CA GLU A 2 3.40 -15.95 8.37
C GLU A 2 3.82 -14.51 8.06
N VAL A 3 3.51 -14.05 6.85
CA VAL A 3 3.60 -12.63 6.51
C VAL A 3 2.38 -11.97 7.17
N GLY A 4 2.57 -11.21 8.24
CA GLY A 4 1.49 -10.53 8.93
C GLY A 4 1.12 -9.21 8.22
N TRP A 5 -0.03 -9.18 7.55
CA TRP A 5 -0.59 -7.97 6.93
C TRP A 5 -1.73 -7.49 7.82
N HIS A 6 -1.65 -6.26 8.33
CA HIS A 6 -2.77 -5.62 9.02
C HIS A 6 -3.46 -4.65 8.05
N LEU A 7 -4.54 -5.11 7.41
CA LEU A 7 -5.38 -4.28 6.56
C LEU A 7 -6.33 -3.45 7.44
N ARG A 8 -6.18 -2.13 7.47
CA ARG A 8 -7.15 -1.25 8.13
C ARG A 8 -8.09 -0.68 7.07
N LEU A 9 -9.37 -1.05 7.16
CA LEU A 9 -10.43 -0.65 6.23
C LEU A 9 -10.45 0.87 6.06
N SER A 10 -10.39 1.29 4.80
CA SER A 10 -10.49 2.67 4.35
C SER A 10 -11.50 2.71 3.19
N ARG A 11 -12.01 3.91 2.89
CA ARG A 11 -13.10 4.23 1.94
C ARG A 11 -12.97 3.48 0.61
N GLU A 12 -14.07 3.29 -0.12
CA GLU A 12 -14.15 2.44 -1.35
C GLU A 12 -12.97 2.56 -2.34
N ASP A 13 -12.31 3.72 -2.39
CA ASP A 13 -11.21 4.04 -3.30
C ASP A 13 -9.83 4.24 -2.64
N GLU A 14 -9.66 3.98 -1.34
CA GLU A 14 -8.38 4.17 -0.62
C GLU A 14 -8.08 3.00 0.32
N LEU A 15 -6.82 2.54 0.33
CA LEU A 15 -6.31 1.49 1.20
C LEU A 15 -5.06 2.00 1.92
N LEU A 16 -5.01 1.82 3.25
CA LEU A 16 -3.85 2.16 4.06
C LEU A 16 -3.13 0.88 4.50
N PHE A 17 -1.84 0.83 4.24
CA PHE A 17 -0.95 -0.29 4.58
C PHE A 17 0.08 0.17 5.61
N LEU A 18 0.24 -0.61 6.68
CA LEU A 18 1.40 -0.51 7.55
C LEU A 18 2.31 -1.69 7.23
N VAL A 19 3.51 -1.40 6.75
CA VAL A 19 4.42 -2.40 6.18
C VAL A 19 5.79 -2.32 6.84
N LYS A 20 6.49 -3.45 6.97
CA LYS A 20 7.93 -3.41 7.30
C LYS A 20 8.71 -2.89 6.09
N PRO A 21 9.78 -2.07 6.26
CA PRO A 21 10.56 -1.52 5.14
C PRO A 21 11.06 -2.59 4.16
N GLN A 22 11.47 -3.75 4.68
CA GLN A 22 11.96 -4.90 3.90
C GLN A 22 10.88 -5.52 2.99
N LEU A 23 9.60 -5.31 3.30
CA LEU A 23 8.46 -5.83 2.55
C LEU A 23 7.86 -4.79 1.59
N ALA A 24 8.35 -3.55 1.61
CA ALA A 24 7.87 -2.50 0.72
C ALA A 24 7.91 -2.88 -0.77
N PRO A 25 8.99 -3.50 -1.30
CA PRO A 25 9.03 -3.93 -2.70
C PRO A 25 7.93 -4.93 -3.07
N ASN A 26 7.56 -5.82 -2.15
CA ASN A 26 6.51 -6.82 -2.40
C ASN A 26 5.11 -6.19 -2.46
N VAL A 27 4.89 -5.11 -1.69
CA VAL A 27 3.63 -4.37 -1.72
C VAL A 27 3.52 -3.53 -2.99
N GLU A 28 4.63 -2.93 -3.43
CA GLU A 28 4.68 -2.20 -4.70
C GLU A 28 4.34 -3.11 -5.89
N ASP A 29 4.94 -4.30 -5.93
CA ASP A 29 4.67 -5.30 -6.96
C ASP A 29 3.20 -5.76 -6.95
N ALA A 30 2.67 -6.07 -5.76
CA ALA A 30 1.26 -6.48 -5.61
C ALA A 30 0.27 -5.40 -6.05
N VAL A 31 0.51 -4.14 -5.71
CA VAL A 31 -0.36 -3.01 -6.10
C VAL A 31 -0.22 -2.67 -7.58
N PHE A 32 0.97 -2.80 -8.15
CA PHE A 32 1.20 -2.66 -9.59
C PHE A 32 0.44 -3.73 -10.38
N ILE A 33 0.49 -5.00 -9.94
CA ILE A 33 -0.23 -6.14 -10.54
C ILE A 33 -1.75 -5.94 -10.44
N ALA A 34 -2.26 -5.38 -9.34
CA ALA A 34 -3.69 -5.16 -9.11
C ALA A 34 -4.36 -4.17 -10.05
N GLY A 35 -3.60 -3.51 -10.96
CA GLY A 35 -4.11 -2.83 -12.15
C GLY A 35 -5.26 -1.86 -11.87
N GLY A 36 -4.97 -0.59 -11.60
CA GLY A 36 -6.00 0.42 -11.31
C GLY A 36 -5.83 1.12 -9.97
N TRP A 37 -4.71 0.88 -9.28
CA TRP A 37 -4.33 1.56 -8.05
C TRP A 37 -3.03 2.34 -8.26
N THR A 38 -2.89 3.45 -7.56
CA THR A 38 -1.66 4.24 -7.41
C THR A 38 -1.21 4.11 -5.97
N LEU A 39 0.04 3.75 -5.75
CA LEU A 39 0.63 3.62 -4.42
C LEU A 39 1.48 4.83 -4.09
N GLU A 40 1.30 5.39 -2.90
CA GLU A 40 2.13 6.45 -2.33
C GLU A 40 2.76 5.95 -1.03
N TRP A 41 4.08 6.07 -0.91
CA TRP A 41 4.83 5.67 0.27
C TRP A 41 5.06 6.87 1.20
N ASP A 42 4.74 6.70 2.47
CA ASP A 42 5.17 7.57 3.56
C ASP A 42 6.23 6.87 4.41
N ARG A 43 7.43 7.45 4.40
CA ARG A 43 8.63 6.92 5.08
C ARG A 43 8.96 7.66 6.37
N ALA A 44 8.03 8.47 6.90
CA ALA A 44 8.24 9.23 8.13
C ALA A 44 8.60 8.38 9.36
N ASP A 45 8.18 7.12 9.40
CA ASP A 45 8.45 6.19 10.50
C ASP A 45 9.45 5.07 10.14
N GLU A 46 10.20 5.21 9.04
CA GLU A 46 11.13 4.15 8.59
C GLU A 46 12.18 3.81 9.65
N ASP A 47 12.69 4.82 10.37
CA ASP A 47 13.60 4.66 11.52
C ASP A 47 13.01 3.86 12.68
N LYS A 48 11.67 3.75 12.76
CA LYS A 48 10.95 2.93 13.74
C LYS A 48 10.68 1.51 13.24
N GLY A 49 11.19 1.16 12.05
CA GLY A 49 11.05 -0.17 11.45
C GLY A 49 9.72 -0.41 10.75
N GLN A 50 9.01 0.66 10.38
CA GLN A 50 7.73 0.61 9.67
C GLN A 50 7.65 1.70 8.59
N VAL A 51 6.96 1.41 7.51
CA VAL A 51 6.61 2.38 6.46
C VAL A 51 5.11 2.29 6.23
N THR A 52 4.52 3.43 5.93
CA THR A 52 3.10 3.51 5.62
C THR A 52 2.95 3.62 4.11
N ALA A 53 1.97 2.93 3.54
CA ALA A 53 1.62 3.07 2.13
C ALA A 53 0.15 3.41 2.00
N VAL A 54 -0.19 4.30 1.07
CA VAL A 54 -1.57 4.62 0.70
C VAL A 54 -1.76 4.20 -0.74
N ALA A 55 -2.62 3.20 -0.99
CA ALA A 55 -3.07 2.93 -2.35
C ALA A 55 -4.38 3.66 -2.60
N ARG A 56 -4.45 4.45 -3.66
CA ARG A 56 -5.69 5.06 -4.14
C ARG A 56 -6.09 4.47 -5.47
N ARG A 57 -7.37 4.18 -5.67
CA ARG A 57 -7.87 3.78 -6.98
C ARG A 57 -7.60 4.93 -7.96
N LYS A 58 -7.04 4.61 -9.12
CA LYS A 58 -6.90 5.58 -10.21
C LYS A 58 -8.30 6.07 -10.55
N PRO A 59 -8.54 7.40 -10.65
CA PRO A 59 -9.82 7.89 -11.11
C PRO A 59 -10.11 7.23 -12.46
N GLY A 60 -11.25 6.56 -12.55
CA GLY A 60 -11.63 5.80 -13.72
C GLY A 60 -11.49 6.67 -14.96
N ASN A 61 -10.69 6.21 -15.92
CA ASN A 61 -10.93 6.52 -17.32
C ASN A 61 -12.18 5.71 -17.71
N ASP A 62 -13.32 6.08 -17.14
CA ASP A 62 -14.64 5.56 -17.46
C ASP A 62 -14.92 6.07 -18.88
N ARG A 63 -14.74 5.19 -19.86
CA ARG A 63 -14.93 5.47 -21.27
C ARG A 63 -15.86 4.45 -21.88
#